data_AF-A0A1J3ZTK4-F1
#
_entry.id   AF-A0A1J3ZTK4-F1
#
_cell.length_a   1.000
_cell.length_b   1.000
_cell.length_c   1.000
_cell.angle_alpha   90.00
_cell.angle_beta   90.00
_cell.angle_gamma   90.00
#
_symmetry.space_group_name_H-M   'P 1'
#
loop_
_entity.id
_entity.type
_entity.pdbx_description
1 polymer ?
#
loop_
_entity_poly.entity_id
_entity_poly.type
_entity_poly.pdbx_seq_one_letter_code
_entity_poly.pdbx_strand_id
1 'polypeptide(L)'
;MKISHVLYKVNNLEDTVSQFRNQGFTVEYGKKDKPYNALIYFEEGPYIELIQRMYMPIIVQKILPLFGKRKFVEGLLAQNNAQEGYIRIAFETTTDKFSHFKSIFREKQFKTIKVPVKRNDIYGYKLQCKCLFPFDANVPFIKSPFKTKRNLSCNHANGIKGIKKIRYKTNSKYLEIVQLLNTDSILEVEEGKFKIDVEF
;
A
#
# COMPACT_ATOMS: atom_id res chain seq x y z
N MET A 1 3.26 3.48 14.23
CA MET A 1 3.33 2.21 13.48
C MET A 1 4.46 2.30 12.48
N LYS A 2 5.08 1.17 12.17
CA LYS A 2 6.07 1.11 11.08
C LYS A 2 5.37 1.03 9.72
N ILE A 3 6.06 1.49 8.69
CA ILE A 3 5.57 1.37 7.32
C ILE A 3 5.64 -0.09 6.92
N SER A 4 4.57 -0.57 6.30
CA SER A 4 4.51 -1.90 5.73
C SER A 4 5.02 -1.92 4.30
N HIS A 5 4.50 -0.99 3.48
CA HIS A 5 4.89 -0.84 2.10
C HIS A 5 4.45 0.52 1.54
N VAL A 6 5.05 0.88 0.41
CA VAL A 6 4.67 2.01 -0.41
C VAL A 6 4.04 1.50 -1.71
N LEU A 7 2.86 2.00 -2.05
CA LEU A 7 2.18 1.71 -3.32
C LEU A 7 2.76 2.59 -4.43
N TYR A 8 3.20 1.95 -5.51
CA TYR A 8 3.61 2.59 -6.76
C TYR A 8 2.62 2.20 -7.86
N LYS A 9 1.79 3.14 -8.31
CA LYS A 9 0.87 2.95 -9.43
C LYS A 9 1.67 2.76 -10.71
N VAL A 10 1.31 1.75 -11.51
CA VAL A 10 1.90 1.49 -12.83
C VAL A 10 0.82 1.49 -13.91
N ASN A 11 1.16 1.93 -15.12
CA ASN A 11 0.26 1.86 -16.27
C ASN A 11 0.34 0.50 -16.96
N ASN A 12 1.57 0.00 -17.18
CA ASN A 12 1.85 -1.34 -17.65
C ASN A 12 2.73 -2.08 -16.62
N LEU A 13 2.18 -3.14 -16.03
CA LEU A 13 2.88 -3.91 -15.01
C LEU A 13 4.11 -4.64 -15.57
N GLU A 14 4.03 -5.20 -16.77
CA GLU A 14 5.12 -5.99 -17.36
C GLU A 14 6.31 -5.10 -17.72
N ASP A 15 6.04 -3.95 -18.35
CA ASP A 15 7.07 -2.96 -18.69
C ASP A 15 7.76 -2.45 -17.42
N THR A 16 6.97 -2.09 -16.40
CA THR A 16 7.53 -1.57 -15.14
C THR A 16 8.34 -2.63 -14.40
N VAL A 17 7.87 -3.89 -14.38
CA VAL A 17 8.62 -5.01 -13.80
C VAL A 17 9.96 -5.18 -14.53
N SER A 18 9.96 -5.11 -15.86
CA SER A 18 11.18 -5.18 -16.67
C SER A 18 12.13 -4.01 -16.36
N GLN A 19 11.60 -2.79 -16.24
CA GLN A 19 12.39 -1.61 -15.89
C GLN A 19 13.08 -1.75 -14.52
N PHE A 20 12.35 -2.13 -13.47
CA PHE A 20 12.94 -2.33 -12.14
C PHE A 20 13.95 -3.48 -12.12
N ARG A 21 13.70 -4.56 -12.88
CA ARG A 21 14.69 -5.65 -13.03
C ARG A 21 15.96 -5.19 -13.73
N ASN A 22 15.84 -4.36 -14.77
CA ASN A 22 16.99 -3.77 -15.46
C ASN A 22 17.79 -2.82 -14.55
N GLN A 23 17.15 -2.22 -13.54
CA GLN A 23 17.82 -1.45 -12.48
C GLN A 23 18.46 -2.34 -11.39
N GLY A 24 18.39 -3.66 -11.52
CA GLY A 24 18.99 -4.63 -10.60
C GLY A 24 18.10 -5.06 -9.43
N PHE A 25 16.81 -4.69 -9.40
CA PHE A 25 15.89 -5.18 -8.39
C PHE A 25 15.37 -6.58 -8.71
N THR A 26 15.19 -7.39 -7.67
CA THR A 26 14.41 -8.62 -7.74
C THR A 26 12.94 -8.29 -7.55
N VAL A 27 12.14 -8.56 -8.59
CA VAL A 27 10.72 -8.21 -8.64
C VAL A 27 9.86 -9.46 -8.78
N GLU A 28 8.93 -9.65 -7.84
CA GLU A 28 8.02 -10.80 -7.78
C GLU A 28 6.60 -10.40 -8.19
N TYR A 29 5.98 -11.09 -9.14
CA TYR A 29 4.56 -10.90 -9.41
C TYR A 29 3.71 -11.31 -8.21
N GLY A 30 2.65 -10.57 -7.90
CA GLY A 30 1.81 -10.86 -6.73
C GLY A 30 0.96 -12.13 -6.86
N LYS A 31 0.84 -12.69 -8.06
CA LYS A 31 0.24 -14.02 -8.29
C LYS A 31 0.68 -14.55 -9.65
N LYS A 32 0.54 -15.86 -9.83
CA LYS A 32 0.90 -16.55 -11.08
C LYS A 32 0.04 -16.11 -12.27
N ASP A 33 -1.29 -16.24 -12.12
CA ASP A 33 -2.20 -16.01 -13.25
C ASP A 33 -2.77 -14.59 -13.26
N LYS A 34 -2.57 -13.87 -14.37
CA LYS A 34 -3.09 -12.51 -14.62
C LYS A 34 -2.78 -11.55 -13.45
N PRO A 35 -1.50 -11.35 -13.09
CA PRO A 35 -1.11 -10.46 -12.00
C PRO A 35 -1.62 -9.04 -12.26
N TYR A 36 -1.99 -8.35 -11.17
CA TYR A 36 -2.35 -6.93 -11.21
C TYR A 36 -1.41 -6.09 -10.33
N ASN A 37 -0.46 -6.76 -9.68
CA ASN A 37 0.59 -6.16 -8.88
C ASN A 37 1.87 -7.01 -8.94
N ALA A 38 2.97 -6.39 -8.56
CA ALA A 38 4.26 -7.01 -8.32
C ALA A 38 4.90 -6.36 -7.09
N LEU A 39 5.90 -7.01 -6.51
CA LEU A 39 6.47 -6.66 -5.22
C LEU A 39 7.99 -6.62 -5.32
N ILE A 40 8.57 -5.60 -4.72
CA ILE A 40 10.01 -5.48 -4.51
C ILE A 40 10.23 -5.60 -3.00
N TYR A 41 10.64 -6.78 -2.57
CA TYR A 41 10.91 -7.07 -1.17
C TYR A 41 12.37 -6.78 -0.85
N PHE A 42 12.59 -6.19 0.32
CA PHE A 42 13.90 -5.82 0.83
C PHE A 42 14.30 -6.73 2.00
N GLU A 43 15.59 -6.77 2.32
CA GLU A 43 16.10 -7.43 3.53
C GLU A 43 15.58 -6.70 4.78
N GLU A 44 15.48 -5.37 4.69
CA GLU A 44 15.15 -4.49 5.79
C GLU A 44 14.00 -3.54 5.43
N GLY A 45 13.13 -3.27 6.42
CA GLY A 45 12.11 -2.23 6.30
C GLY A 45 10.93 -2.56 5.38
N PRO A 46 10.22 -1.54 4.87
CA PRO A 46 9.03 -1.72 4.05
C PRO A 46 9.35 -2.15 2.62
N TYR A 47 8.45 -2.91 2.00
CA TYR A 47 8.56 -3.29 0.58
C TYR A 47 7.88 -2.26 -0.35
N ILE A 48 8.11 -2.36 -1.66
CA ILE A 48 7.34 -1.60 -2.66
C ILE A 48 6.35 -2.54 -3.34
N GLU A 49 5.10 -2.08 -3.50
CA GLU A 49 4.09 -2.76 -4.29
C GLU A 49 3.80 -1.96 -5.56
N LEU A 50 4.25 -2.50 -6.69
CA LEU A 50 3.91 -2.04 -8.03
C LEU A 50 2.48 -2.49 -8.31
N ILE A 51 1.52 -1.58 -8.48
CA ILE A 51 0.10 -1.92 -8.62
C ILE A 51 -0.48 -1.30 -9.89
N GLN A 52 -0.98 -2.14 -10.80
CA GLN A 52 -1.61 -1.66 -12.03
C GLN A 52 -3.06 -1.26 -11.77
N ARG A 53 -3.75 -2.02 -10.92
CA ARG A 53 -5.13 -1.76 -10.52
C ARG A 53 -5.43 -2.29 -9.12
N MET A 54 -6.22 -1.53 -8.39
CA MET A 54 -6.94 -1.94 -7.19
C MET A 54 -8.02 -2.95 -7.59
N TYR A 55 -7.80 -4.22 -7.27
CA TYR A 55 -8.76 -5.26 -7.60
C TYR A 55 -10.03 -5.14 -6.72
N MET A 56 -11.15 -4.77 -7.35
CA MET A 56 -12.49 -4.86 -6.78
C MET A 56 -13.44 -5.48 -7.82
N PRO A 57 -14.10 -6.62 -7.52
CA PRO A 57 -15.08 -7.20 -8.44
C PRO A 57 -16.21 -6.22 -8.79
N ILE A 58 -16.65 -6.21 -10.06
CA ILE A 58 -17.69 -5.27 -10.55
C ILE A 58 -18.97 -5.32 -9.71
N ILE A 59 -19.38 -6.52 -9.29
CA ILE A 59 -20.57 -6.68 -8.44
C ILE A 59 -20.40 -5.97 -7.08
N VAL A 60 -19.21 -6.01 -6.50
CA VAL A 60 -18.88 -5.31 -5.25
C VAL A 60 -18.88 -3.79 -5.47
N GLN A 61 -18.37 -3.32 -6.61
CA GLN A 61 -18.39 -1.90 -6.98
C GLN A 61 -19.82 -1.35 -7.08
N LYS A 62 -20.80 -2.17 -7.52
CA LYS A 62 -22.21 -1.77 -7.61
C LYS A 62 -22.96 -1.84 -6.28
N ILE A 63 -22.65 -2.83 -5.43
CA ILE A 63 -23.36 -3.07 -4.17
C ILE A 63 -22.89 -2.11 -3.05
N LEU A 64 -21.59 -1.89 -2.89
CA LEU A 64 -21.06 -1.08 -1.79
C LEU A 64 -21.61 0.37 -1.73
N PRO A 65 -21.82 1.07 -2.86
CA PRO A 65 -22.44 2.39 -2.86
C PRO A 65 -23.83 2.43 -2.22
N LEU A 66 -24.63 1.37 -2.38
CA LEU A 66 -25.97 1.27 -1.78
C LEU A 66 -25.93 1.24 -0.25
N PHE A 67 -24.81 0.80 0.33
CA PHE A 67 -24.57 0.79 1.79
C PHE A 67 -23.75 1.98 2.27
N GLY A 68 -23.81 3.12 1.57
CA GLY A 68 -23.14 4.36 1.96
C GLY A 68 -21.61 4.35 1.77
N LYS A 69 -21.08 3.40 0.98
CA LYS A 69 -19.63 3.25 0.74
C LYS A 69 -19.18 3.78 -0.63
N ARG A 70 -19.99 4.66 -1.25
CA ARG A 70 -19.71 5.24 -2.57
C ARG A 70 -18.31 5.87 -2.65
N LYS A 71 -17.99 6.78 -1.71
CA LYS A 71 -16.68 7.46 -1.67
C LYS A 71 -15.48 6.49 -1.59
N PHE A 72 -15.63 5.36 -0.88
CA PHE A 72 -14.58 4.34 -0.82
C PHE A 72 -14.36 3.67 -2.18
N VAL A 73 -15.44 3.34 -2.89
CA VAL A 73 -15.36 2.76 -4.24
C VAL A 73 -14.74 3.77 -5.21
N GLU A 74 -15.22 5.01 -5.20
CA GLU A 74 -14.68 6.09 -6.04
C GLU A 74 -13.19 6.33 -5.77
N GLY A 75 -12.76 6.36 -4.50
CA GLY A 75 -11.35 6.54 -4.15
C GLY A 75 -10.44 5.38 -4.59
N LEU A 76 -10.93 4.15 -4.60
CA LEU A 76 -10.18 3.01 -5.14
C LEU A 76 -10.12 3.04 -6.67
N LEU A 77 -11.20 3.43 -7.34
CA LEU A 77 -11.22 3.57 -8.80
C LEU A 77 -10.37 4.76 -9.28
N ALA A 78 -10.35 5.86 -8.53
CA ALA A 78 -9.49 7.00 -8.81
C ALA A 78 -8.01 6.61 -8.79
N GLN A 79 -7.59 5.72 -7.88
CA GLN A 79 -6.21 5.20 -7.86
C GLN A 79 -5.88 4.35 -9.10
N ASN A 80 -6.87 3.71 -9.75
CA ASN A 80 -6.63 3.00 -11.02
C ASN A 80 -6.31 3.97 -12.16
N ASN A 81 -6.84 5.19 -12.09
CA ASN A 81 -6.65 6.24 -13.09
C ASN A 81 -5.60 7.27 -12.66
N ALA A 82 -4.93 7.06 -11.53
CA ALA A 82 -3.85 7.93 -11.08
C ALA A 82 -2.66 7.86 -12.04
N GLN A 83 -1.91 8.96 -12.11
CA GLN A 83 -0.63 8.99 -12.80
C GLN A 83 0.30 7.91 -12.22
N GLU A 84 1.13 7.34 -13.07
CA GLU A 84 2.19 6.42 -12.67
C GLU A 84 3.14 7.09 -11.65
N GLY A 85 3.51 6.35 -10.60
CA GLY A 85 4.30 6.88 -9.49
C GLY A 85 3.82 6.42 -8.12
N TYR A 86 4.47 6.89 -7.06
CA TYR A 86 4.07 6.58 -5.68
C TYR A 86 2.76 7.28 -5.31
N ILE A 87 1.77 6.49 -4.86
CA ILE A 87 0.40 6.98 -4.63
C ILE A 87 -0.08 6.84 -3.19
N ARG A 88 0.52 5.96 -2.37
CA ARG A 88 0.02 5.72 -1.00
C ARG A 88 1.01 4.97 -0.12
N ILE A 89 0.95 5.21 1.18
CA ILE A 89 1.66 4.43 2.20
C ILE A 89 0.67 3.50 2.91
N ALA A 90 1.14 2.31 3.26
CA ALA A 90 0.47 1.40 4.19
C ALA A 90 1.28 1.27 5.48
N PHE A 91 0.64 1.46 6.63
CA PHE A 91 1.22 1.12 7.94
C PHE A 91 0.87 -0.30 8.35
N GLU A 92 1.69 -0.91 9.21
CA GLU A 92 1.42 -2.24 9.76
C GLU A 92 1.08 -2.20 11.26
N THR A 93 0.03 -2.92 11.66
CA THR A 93 -0.28 -3.23 13.07
C THR A 93 -1.10 -4.51 13.20
N THR A 94 -1.10 -5.10 14.39
CA THR A 94 -1.94 -6.26 14.71
C THR A 94 -3.43 -5.89 14.73
N THR A 95 -4.30 -6.87 14.46
CA THR A 95 -5.73 -6.61 14.25
C THR A 95 -6.50 -6.20 15.50
N ASP A 96 -6.00 -6.53 16.68
CA ASP A 96 -6.52 -6.08 17.99
C ASP A 96 -6.44 -4.55 18.12
N LYS A 97 -5.43 -3.91 17.53
CA LYS A 97 -5.28 -2.44 17.53
C LYS A 97 -6.17 -1.72 16.51
N PHE A 98 -6.89 -2.44 15.64
CA PHE A 98 -7.70 -1.80 14.59
C PHE A 98 -8.82 -0.93 15.18
N SER A 99 -9.40 -1.30 16.32
CA SER A 99 -10.45 -0.50 16.97
C SER A 99 -9.90 0.84 17.47
N HIS A 100 -8.69 0.84 18.02
CA HIS A 100 -7.99 2.05 18.44
C HIS A 100 -7.73 2.98 17.25
N PHE A 101 -7.11 2.48 16.17
CA PHE A 101 -6.84 3.31 14.99
C PHE A 101 -8.11 3.75 14.26
N LYS A 102 -9.18 2.94 14.29
CA LYS A 102 -10.49 3.36 13.79
C LYS A 102 -11.04 4.57 14.55
N SER A 103 -10.81 4.66 15.87
CA SER A 103 -11.18 5.84 16.66
C SER A 103 -10.34 7.07 16.27
N ILE A 104 -9.01 6.91 16.11
CA ILE A 104 -8.12 7.99 15.65
C ILE A 104 -8.60 8.54 14.28
N PHE A 105 -8.86 7.66 13.31
CA PHE A 105 -9.40 8.10 12.02
C PHE A 105 -10.73 8.84 12.17
N ARG A 106 -11.64 8.35 13.03
CA ARG A 106 -12.95 8.99 13.26
C ARG A 106 -12.80 10.38 13.89
N GLU A 107 -11.91 10.54 14.87
CA GLU A 107 -11.60 11.83 15.50
C GLU A 107 -11.05 12.83 14.49
N LYS A 108 -10.26 12.36 13.52
CA LYS A 108 -9.79 13.14 12.36
C LYS A 108 -10.78 13.16 11.18
N GLN A 109 -12.04 12.82 11.43
CA GLN A 109 -13.14 12.87 10.47
C GLN A 109 -12.97 11.99 9.21
N PHE A 110 -12.11 10.97 9.28
CA PHE A 110 -11.94 9.96 8.25
C PHE A 110 -12.79 8.72 8.52
N LYS A 111 -13.72 8.44 7.61
CA LYS A 111 -14.46 7.17 7.60
C LYS A 111 -13.55 6.05 7.13
N THR A 112 -13.66 4.88 7.75
CA THR A 112 -12.88 3.69 7.41
C THR A 112 -13.74 2.45 7.19
N ILE A 113 -13.20 1.49 6.45
CA ILE A 113 -13.76 0.15 6.25
C ILE A 113 -12.69 -0.90 6.48
N LYS A 114 -13.07 -1.99 7.14
CA LYS A 114 -12.24 -3.17 7.30
C LYS A 114 -12.47 -4.13 6.14
N VAL A 115 -11.41 -4.48 5.41
CA VAL A 115 -11.47 -5.33 4.22
C VAL A 115 -10.53 -6.53 4.40
N PRO A 116 -11.01 -7.78 4.30
CA PRO A 116 -10.13 -8.93 4.21
C PRO A 116 -9.46 -8.95 2.83
N VAL A 117 -8.14 -9.14 2.81
CA VAL A 117 -7.36 -9.28 1.57
C VAL A 117 -6.78 -10.69 1.52
N LYS A 118 -6.92 -11.35 0.38
CA LYS A 118 -6.43 -12.70 0.14
C LYS A 118 -5.90 -12.84 -1.28
N ARG A 119 -4.74 -13.47 -1.42
CA ARG A 119 -4.18 -13.93 -2.70
C ARG A 119 -3.39 -15.23 -2.52
N ASN A 120 -3.22 -15.99 -3.59
CA ASN A 120 -2.16 -16.99 -3.69
C ASN A 120 -1.00 -16.32 -4.42
N ASP A 121 0.21 -16.41 -3.89
CA ASP A 121 1.41 -15.89 -4.56
C ASP A 121 1.92 -16.86 -5.65
N ILE A 122 3.05 -16.52 -6.28
CA ILE A 122 3.64 -17.33 -7.36
C ILE A 122 4.22 -18.67 -6.87
N TYR A 123 4.47 -18.82 -5.57
CA TYR A 123 4.98 -20.03 -4.94
C TYR A 123 3.86 -20.90 -4.34
N GLY A 124 2.60 -20.47 -4.47
CA GLY A 124 1.44 -21.18 -3.95
C GLY A 124 1.10 -20.87 -2.48
N TYR A 125 1.81 -19.96 -1.81
CA TYR A 125 1.42 -19.54 -0.46
C TYR A 125 0.14 -18.74 -0.50
N LYS A 126 -0.80 -19.12 0.38
CA LYS A 126 -2.04 -18.39 0.61
C LYS A 126 -1.77 -17.22 1.56
N LEU A 127 -1.62 -16.03 1.01
CA LEU A 127 -1.41 -14.80 1.76
C LEU A 127 -2.74 -14.19 2.15
N GLN A 128 -2.93 -13.94 3.45
CA GLN A 128 -4.16 -13.37 4.00
C GLN A 128 -3.85 -12.33 5.05
N CYS A 129 -4.45 -11.15 4.92
CA CYS A 129 -4.40 -10.10 5.92
C CYS A 129 -5.75 -9.38 5.99
N LYS A 130 -5.87 -8.43 6.91
CA LYS A 130 -6.99 -7.50 6.98
C LYS A 130 -6.43 -6.10 6.84
N CYS A 131 -7.12 -5.25 6.08
CA CYS A 131 -6.78 -3.84 5.94
C CYS A 131 -7.90 -2.98 6.54
N LEU A 132 -7.52 -1.91 7.23
CA LEU A 132 -8.40 -0.80 7.60
C LEU A 132 -8.14 0.33 6.61
N PHE A 133 -9.04 0.47 5.63
CA PHE A 133 -8.94 1.48 4.58
C PHE A 133 -9.75 2.72 4.94
N PRO A 134 -9.14 3.91 4.96
CA PRO A 134 -9.87 5.16 4.84
C PRO A 134 -10.63 5.23 3.51
N PHE A 135 -11.80 5.86 3.53
CA PHE A 135 -12.58 6.13 2.31
C PHE A 135 -11.87 7.13 1.40
N ASP A 136 -11.11 8.04 2.00
CA ASP A 136 -10.25 8.98 1.28
C ASP A 136 -8.94 8.27 0.88
N ALA A 137 -8.69 8.20 -0.42
CA ALA A 137 -7.54 7.51 -0.99
C ALA A 137 -6.19 8.18 -0.68
N ASN A 138 -6.20 9.48 -0.37
CA ASN A 138 -5.00 10.25 -0.05
C ASN A 138 -4.43 9.91 1.34
N VAL A 139 -5.25 9.31 2.20
CA VAL A 139 -4.86 8.97 3.57
C VAL A 139 -4.19 7.59 3.59
N PRO A 140 -3.05 7.39 4.28
CA PRO A 140 -2.47 6.06 4.47
C PRO A 140 -3.47 5.05 5.04
N PHE A 141 -3.37 3.79 4.63
CA PHE A 141 -4.17 2.73 5.20
C PHE A 141 -3.35 1.86 6.14
N ILE A 142 -4.03 1.03 6.93
CA ILE A 142 -3.38 0.14 7.88
C ILE A 142 -3.62 -1.31 7.45
N LYS A 143 -2.59 -2.14 7.43
CA LYS A 143 -2.72 -3.59 7.23
C LYS A 143 -2.28 -4.37 8.46
N SER A 144 -2.83 -5.58 8.59
CA SER A 144 -2.27 -6.60 9.46
C SER A 144 -1.09 -7.30 8.79
N PRO A 145 -0.19 -7.91 9.57
CA PRO A 145 0.72 -8.92 9.05
C PRO A 145 -0.05 -10.01 8.29
N PHE A 146 0.63 -10.64 7.33
CA PHE A 146 0.08 -11.84 6.70
C PHE A 146 0.00 -12.97 7.72
N LYS A 147 -1.08 -13.74 7.68
CA LYS A 147 -1.23 -14.94 8.52
C LYS A 147 -0.18 -16.00 8.22
N THR A 148 0.20 -16.10 6.95
CA THR A 148 1.19 -17.06 6.46
C THR A 148 2.56 -16.42 6.50
N LYS A 149 3.52 -17.05 7.19
CA LYS A 149 4.93 -16.67 7.11
C LYS A 149 5.52 -17.28 5.85
N ARG A 150 6.35 -16.51 5.15
CA ARG A 150 7.04 -16.92 3.93
C ARG A 150 8.53 -16.67 4.11
N ASN A 151 9.35 -17.57 3.57
CA ASN A 151 10.79 -17.33 3.44
C ASN A 151 10.99 -16.44 2.22
N LEU A 152 11.37 -15.18 2.46
CA LEU A 152 11.68 -14.22 1.40
C LEU A 152 13.16 -14.39 1.01
N SER A 153 13.43 -14.43 -0.28
CA SER A 153 14.78 -14.21 -0.80
C SER A 153 14.81 -12.81 -1.40
N CYS A 154 15.54 -11.89 -0.75
CA CYS A 154 15.57 -10.47 -1.10
C CYS A 154 16.92 -10.06 -1.72
N ASN A 155 17.54 -10.93 -2.51
CA ASN A 155 18.83 -10.63 -3.13
C ASN A 155 18.61 -9.73 -4.37
N HIS A 156 19.01 -8.47 -4.29
CA HIS A 156 19.00 -7.52 -5.41
C HIS A 156 20.40 -7.38 -6.00
N ALA A 157 20.52 -7.46 -7.33
CA ALA A 157 21.81 -7.36 -8.03
C ALA A 157 22.46 -5.97 -7.87
N ASN A 158 21.68 -4.93 -7.59
CA ASN A 158 22.16 -3.58 -7.32
C ASN A 158 22.62 -3.36 -5.86
N GLY A 159 22.54 -4.38 -5.00
CA GLY A 159 22.99 -4.30 -3.60
C GLY A 159 22.08 -3.50 -2.65
N ILE A 160 20.95 -2.97 -3.14
CA ILE A 160 19.99 -2.25 -2.29
C ILE A 160 19.32 -3.24 -1.33
N LYS A 161 19.31 -2.89 -0.03
CA LYS A 161 18.79 -3.75 1.04
C LYS A 161 17.49 -3.28 1.68
N GLY A 162 17.06 -2.06 1.39
CA GLY A 162 15.92 -1.42 2.04
C GLY A 162 15.68 -0.02 1.51
N ILE A 163 14.60 0.58 2.00
CA ILE A 163 14.32 2.00 1.79
C ILE A 163 15.00 2.78 2.90
N LYS A 164 15.95 3.62 2.54
CA LYS A 164 16.65 4.51 3.47
C LYS A 164 15.74 5.62 3.98
N LYS A 165 14.93 6.21 3.08
CA LYS A 165 14.10 7.37 3.41
C LYS A 165 12.87 7.51 2.51
N ILE A 166 11.77 7.95 3.10
CA ILE A 166 10.51 8.28 2.43
C ILE A 166 10.18 9.73 2.78
N ARG A 167 10.07 10.59 1.78
CA ARG A 167 9.58 11.96 1.95
C ARG A 167 8.13 12.00 1.50
N TYR A 168 7.22 12.33 2.43
CA TYR A 168 5.78 12.39 2.19
C TYR A 168 5.30 13.83 2.32
N LYS A 169 5.06 14.47 1.17
CA LYS A 169 4.47 15.80 1.07
C LYS A 169 2.96 15.68 1.02
N THR A 170 2.24 16.45 1.82
CA THR A 170 0.78 16.51 1.75
C THR A 170 0.22 17.80 2.37
N ASN A 171 -1.07 18.10 2.19
CA ASN A 171 -1.68 19.24 2.89
C ASN A 171 -1.84 18.99 4.40
N SER A 172 -1.97 20.05 5.19
CA SER A 172 -2.20 20.02 6.65
C SER A 172 -3.27 19.01 7.11
N LYS A 173 -4.40 18.90 6.40
CA LYS A 173 -5.48 17.96 6.74
C LYS A 173 -4.98 16.50 6.80
N TYR A 174 -4.11 16.10 5.88
CA TYR A 174 -3.57 14.74 5.83
C TYR A 174 -2.26 14.59 6.62
N LEU A 175 -1.51 15.68 6.79
CA LEU A 175 -0.25 15.71 7.52
C LEU A 175 -0.42 15.15 8.93
N GLU A 176 -1.43 15.65 9.66
CA GLU A 176 -1.65 15.30 11.05
C GLU A 176 -1.94 13.81 11.24
N ILE A 177 -2.79 13.22 10.40
CA ILE A 177 -3.09 11.79 10.49
C ILE A 177 -1.87 10.94 10.14
N VAL A 178 -1.03 11.35 9.18
CA VAL A 178 0.20 10.63 8.85
C VAL A 178 1.18 10.65 10.03
N GLN A 179 1.36 11.81 10.66
CA GLN A 179 2.21 11.96 11.85
C GLN A 179 1.72 11.12 13.03
N LEU A 180 0.41 11.11 13.30
CA LEU A 180 -0.19 10.29 14.38
C LEU A 180 -0.01 8.79 14.17
N LEU A 181 -0.04 8.33 12.92
CA LEU A 181 0.14 6.92 12.59
C LEU A 181 1.62 6.51 12.57
N ASN A 182 2.54 7.43 12.33
CA ASN A 182 3.95 7.12 12.10
C ASN A 182 4.75 6.95 13.39
N THR A 183 5.56 5.90 13.44
CA THR A 183 6.67 5.76 14.41
C THR A 183 7.95 5.30 13.72
N ASP A 184 7.99 5.37 12.39
CA ASP A 184 9.10 4.91 11.57
C ASP A 184 10.03 6.07 11.26
N SER A 185 11.32 5.92 11.60
CA SER A 185 12.32 6.99 11.45
C SER A 185 12.68 7.27 10.00
N ILE A 186 12.35 6.35 9.08
CA ILE A 186 12.58 6.54 7.64
C ILE A 186 11.57 7.49 6.99
N LEU A 187 10.45 7.82 7.66
CA LEU A 187 9.40 8.67 7.11
C LEU A 187 9.52 10.11 7.58
N GLU A 188 9.83 11.00 6.63
CA GLU A 188 9.71 12.45 6.81
C GLU A 188 8.40 12.93 6.20
N VAL A 189 7.66 13.71 6.99
CA VAL A 189 6.34 14.24 6.61
C VAL A 189 6.42 15.76 6.60
N GLU A 190 6.07 16.38 5.48
CA GLU A 190 6.11 17.83 5.33
C GLU A 190 4.86 18.36 4.61
N GLU A 191 4.52 19.63 4.87
CA GLU A 191 3.36 20.24 4.23
C GLU A 191 3.68 20.66 2.79
N GLY A 192 2.77 20.37 1.85
CA GLY A 192 2.92 20.77 0.46
C GLY A 192 1.99 20.03 -0.52
N LYS A 193 2.25 20.21 -1.82
CA LYS A 193 1.57 19.44 -2.88
C LYS A 193 1.89 17.96 -2.71
N PHE A 194 0.87 17.12 -2.81
CA PHE A 194 1.00 15.67 -2.64
C PHE A 194 2.13 15.10 -3.48
N LYS A 195 3.09 14.46 -2.82
CA LYS A 195 4.22 13.75 -3.44
C LYS A 195 4.78 12.74 -2.45
N ILE A 196 5.18 11.58 -2.96
CA ILE A 196 5.95 10.60 -2.20
C ILE A 196 7.25 10.37 -2.96
N ASP A 197 8.38 10.64 -2.33
CA ASP A 197 9.71 10.33 -2.86
C ASP A 197 10.34 9.23 -2.00
N VAL A 198 10.97 8.25 -2.65
CA VAL A 198 11.63 7.11 -2.01
C VAL A 198 13.11 7.13 -2.37
N GLU A 199 13.95 7.02 -1.35
CA GLU A 199 15.41 6.94 -1.44
C GLU A 199 15.87 5.58 -0.90
N PHE A 200 16.72 4.90 -1.67
CA PHE A 200 17.26 3.58 -1.36
C PHE A 200 18.67 3.66 -0.79
#